data_AF-A0A8S3WVI4-F1
#
_entry.id   AF-A0A8S3WVI4-F1
#
_cell.length_a   1.000
_cell.length_b   1.000
_cell.length_c   1.000
_cell.angle_alpha   90.00
_cell.angle_beta   90.00
_cell.angle_gamma   90.00
#
_symmetry.space_group_name_H-M   'P 1'
#
loop_
_entity.id
_entity.type
_entity.pdbx_description
1 polymer ?
#
loop_
_entity_poly.entity_id
_entity_poly.type
_entity_poly.pdbx_seq_one_letter_code
_entity_poly.pdbx_strand_id
1 'polypeptide(L)'
;MCGSSPSKDSSITLYRFPKPGTRNALRCELWAKYCFPNEAWSSPKFQEELHLKHKMLCSKHFESTCFNEKLFRTAVPGVQCYKENLQLLINAIWHKM
;
A
#
# COMPACT_ATOMS: atom_id res chain seq x y z
N MET A 1 -12.53 0.88 -4.38
CA MET A 1 -11.73 -0.23 -4.96
C MET A 1 -11.86 -0.21 -6.48
N CYS A 2 -10.79 -0.51 -7.23
CA CYS A 2 -10.73 -0.31 -8.69
C CYS A 2 -11.37 -1.42 -9.54
N GLY A 3 -11.79 -2.55 -8.95
CA GLY A 3 -12.45 -3.65 -9.66
C GLY A 3 -11.56 -4.43 -10.65
N SER A 4 -10.25 -4.17 -10.67
CA SER A 4 -9.31 -4.89 -11.55
C SER A 4 -9.19 -6.36 -11.12
N SER A 5 -9.20 -7.27 -12.10
CA SER A 5 -9.09 -8.72 -11.88
C SER A 5 -8.12 -9.33 -12.89
N PRO A 6 -7.22 -10.24 -12.48
CA PRO A 6 -6.35 -10.97 -13.40
C PRO A 6 -7.10 -11.77 -14.47
N SER A 7 -8.36 -12.15 -14.19
CA SER A 7 -9.23 -12.81 -15.18
C SER A 7 -9.69 -11.89 -16.31
N LYS A 8 -9.66 -10.57 -16.10
CA LYS A 8 -10.02 -9.54 -17.10
C LYS A 8 -8.79 -8.90 -17.74
N ASP A 9 -7.68 -8.84 -17.01
CA ASP A 9 -6.42 -8.27 -17.46
C ASP A 9 -5.27 -9.07 -16.85
N SER A 10 -4.69 -9.99 -17.64
CA SER A 10 -3.63 -10.88 -17.17
C SER A 10 -2.30 -10.17 -16.88
N SER A 11 -2.16 -8.89 -17.25
CA SER A 11 -0.96 -8.10 -17.00
C SER A 11 -0.88 -7.58 -15.56
N ILE A 12 -1.98 -7.63 -14.80
CA ILE A 12 -1.99 -7.13 -13.42
C ILE A 12 -1.56 -8.21 -12.43
N THR A 13 -0.79 -7.78 -11.43
CA THR A 13 -0.51 -8.59 -10.24
C THR A 13 -1.28 -8.03 -9.06
N LEU A 14 -1.81 -8.90 -8.19
CA LEU A 14 -2.49 -8.50 -6.97
C LEU A 14 -1.53 -8.58 -5.78
N TYR A 15 -1.47 -7.51 -4.98
CA TYR A 15 -0.67 -7.41 -3.78
C TYR A 15 -1.57 -7.34 -2.56
N ARG A 16 -1.40 -8.31 -1.65
CA ARG A 16 -2.14 -8.38 -0.39
C ARG A 16 -1.76 -7.21 0.53
N PHE A 17 -2.75 -6.73 1.27
CA PHE A 17 -2.56 -5.80 2.38
C PHE A 17 -1.44 -6.29 3.32
N PRO A 18 -0.48 -5.43 3.70
CA PRO A 18 0.67 -5.83 4.52
C PRO A 18 0.23 -6.45 5.84
N LYS A 19 0.97 -7.44 6.32
CA LYS A 19 0.72 -8.01 7.65
C LYS A 19 0.99 -6.94 8.73
N PRO A 20 0.02 -6.58 9.57
CA PRO A 20 0.23 -5.64 10.66
C PRO A 20 1.33 -6.12 11.62
N GLY A 21 2.01 -5.15 12.23
CA GLY A 21 3.12 -5.37 13.13
C GLY A 21 4.07 -4.16 13.13
N THR A 22 4.97 -4.11 14.10
CA THR A 22 5.86 -2.94 14.33
C THR A 22 6.63 -2.51 13.08
N ARG A 23 7.11 -3.48 12.28
CA ARG A 23 7.86 -3.20 11.04
C ARG A 23 7.01 -2.64 9.89
N ASN A 24 5.68 -2.81 9.94
CA ASN A 24 4.77 -2.43 8.87
C ASN A 24 3.74 -1.38 9.30
N ALA A 25 3.76 -0.90 10.56
CA ALA A 25 2.73 -0.04 11.13
C ALA A 25 2.36 1.15 10.21
N LEU A 26 3.37 1.95 9.84
CA LEU A 26 3.19 3.08 8.93
C LEU A 26 2.68 2.64 7.54
N ARG A 27 3.20 1.53 7.01
CA ARG A 27 2.80 1.02 5.69
C ARG A 27 1.34 0.56 5.70
N CYS A 28 0.89 -0.10 6.76
CA CYS A 28 -0.50 -0.52 6.94
C CYS A 28 -1.43 0.69 7.01
N GLU A 29 -1.04 1.72 7.77
CA GLU A 29 -1.79 2.97 7.89
C GLU A 29 -1.94 3.67 6.53
N LEU A 30 -0.85 3.81 5.78
CA LEU A 30 -0.86 4.45 4.45
C LEU A 30 -1.68 3.65 3.42
N TRP A 31 -1.58 2.32 3.42
CA TRP A 31 -2.42 1.48 2.58
C TRP A 31 -3.91 1.58 2.95
N ALA A 32 -4.22 1.57 4.24
CA ALA A 32 -5.60 1.66 4.73
C ALA A 32 -6.21 3.02 4.39
N LYS A 33 -5.46 4.11 4.60
CA LYS A 33 -5.89 5.48 4.26
C LYS A 33 -6.13 5.64 2.77
N TYR A 34 -5.26 5.07 1.93
CA TYR A 34 -5.44 5.09 0.48
C TYR A 34 -6.71 4.34 0.03
N CYS A 35 -6.98 3.18 0.62
CA CYS A 35 -8.11 2.34 0.20
C CYS A 35 -9.46 2.81 0.79
N PHE A 36 -9.44 3.30 2.03
CA PHE A 36 -10.61 3.58 2.86
C PHE A 36 -10.41 4.90 3.63
N PRO A 37 -10.29 6.05 2.93
CA PRO A 37 -9.95 7.33 3.55
C PRO A 37 -10.99 7.83 4.55
N ASN A 38 -12.24 7.37 4.42
CA ASN A 38 -13.38 7.74 5.27
C ASN A 38 -13.69 6.69 6.35
N GLU A 39 -12.87 5.65 6.49
CA GLU A 39 -13.03 4.62 7.53
C GLU A 39 -11.95 4.77 8.61
N ALA A 40 -11.92 3.87 9.59
CA ALA A 40 -10.97 3.87 10.69
C ALA A 40 -9.55 3.40 10.28
N TRP A 41 -8.96 4.01 9.25
CA TRP A 41 -7.72 3.57 8.62
C TRP A 41 -6.50 3.52 9.57
N SER A 42 -6.49 4.33 10.64
CA SER A 42 -5.45 4.33 11.67
C SER A 42 -5.64 3.25 12.75
N SER A 43 -6.80 2.57 12.79
CA SER A 43 -7.10 1.55 13.80
C SER A 43 -6.33 0.25 13.54
N PRO A 44 -5.53 -0.25 14.50
CA PRO A 44 -4.84 -1.54 14.37
C PRO A 44 -5.81 -2.70 14.12
N LYS A 45 -6.97 -2.70 14.79
CA LYS A 45 -8.02 -3.70 14.59
C LYS A 45 -8.54 -3.68 13.15
N PHE A 46 -8.80 -2.49 12.60
CA PHE A 46 -9.25 -2.35 11.22
C PHE A 46 -8.19 -2.86 10.23
N GLN A 47 -6.93 -2.48 10.43
CA GLN A 47 -5.81 -2.94 9.59
C GLN A 47 -5.62 -4.47 9.65
N GLU A 48 -5.82 -5.07 10.83
CA GLU A 48 -5.84 -6.52 11.00
C GLU A 48 -6.97 -7.18 10.21
N GLU A 49 -8.18 -6.62 10.28
CA GLU A 49 -9.29 -7.10 9.45
C GLU A 49 -8.99 -7.01 7.96
N LEU A 50 -8.37 -5.92 7.47
CA LEU A 50 -7.99 -5.78 6.06
C LEU A 50 -7.02 -6.89 5.62
N HIS A 51 -6.06 -7.23 6.48
CA HIS A 51 -5.10 -8.30 6.22
C HIS A 51 -5.77 -9.69 6.20
N LEU A 52 -6.55 -9.99 7.23
CA LEU A 52 -7.25 -11.28 7.39
C LEU A 52 -8.28 -11.50 6.29
N LYS A 53 -9.03 -10.47 5.92
CA LYS A 53 -9.99 -10.49 4.79
C LYS A 53 -9.31 -10.43 3.43
N HIS A 54 -7.98 -10.56 3.39
CA HIS A 54 -7.24 -10.69 2.15
C HIS A 54 -7.47 -9.54 1.18
N LYS A 55 -7.60 -8.30 1.69
CA LYS A 55 -7.75 -7.12 0.83
C LYS A 55 -6.49 -6.94 -0.02
N MET A 56 -6.67 -6.54 -1.27
CA MET A 56 -5.60 -6.46 -2.27
C MET A 56 -5.69 -5.16 -3.07
N LEU A 57 -4.54 -4.71 -3.55
CA LEU A 57 -4.41 -3.71 -4.59
C LEU A 57 -3.75 -4.33 -5.82
N CYS A 58 -4.20 -3.97 -7.01
CA CYS A 58 -3.50 -4.35 -8.24
C CYS A 58 -2.23 -3.49 -8.45
N SER A 59 -1.32 -3.99 -9.30
CA SER A 59 -0.05 -3.33 -9.65
C SER A 59 -0.22 -1.87 -10.08
N LYS A 60 -1.35 -1.52 -10.71
CA LYS A 60 -1.66 -0.16 -11.21
C LYS A 60 -1.76 0.91 -10.11
N HIS A 61 -1.86 0.52 -8.83
CA HIS A 61 -1.91 1.46 -7.71
C HIS A 61 -0.52 1.89 -7.22
N PHE A 62 0.55 1.28 -7.72
CA PHE A 62 1.91 1.58 -7.31
C PHE A 62 2.67 2.19 -8.47
N GLU A 63 3.54 3.16 -8.15
CA GLU A 63 4.44 3.73 -9.13
C GLU A 63 5.42 2.69 -9.65
N SER A 64 5.79 2.78 -10.93
CA SER A 64 6.73 1.83 -11.57
C SER A 64 8.08 1.76 -10.83
N THR A 65 8.48 2.88 -10.20
CA THR A 65 9.69 2.99 -9.36
C THR A 65 9.67 2.09 -8.12
N CYS A 66 8.50 1.59 -7.71
CA CYS A 66 8.35 0.72 -6.55
C CYS A 66 8.55 -0.77 -6.85
N PHE A 67 8.93 -1.13 -8.08
CA PHE A 67 9.12 -2.50 -8.51
C PHE A 67 10.58 -2.79 -8.87
N ASN A 68 11.08 -3.93 -8.38
CA ASN A 68 12.30 -4.58 -8.88
C ASN A 68 12.00 -6.08 -9.00
N GLU A 69 11.42 -6.47 -10.14
CA GLU A 69 10.73 -7.77 -10.41
C GLU A 69 9.52 -8.05 -9.50
N LYS A 70 9.54 -7.56 -8.26
CA LYS A 70 8.50 -7.61 -7.24
C LYS A 70 8.34 -6.22 -6.62
N LEU A 71 7.16 -5.99 -6.03
CA LEU A 71 6.89 -4.77 -5.27
C LEU A 71 7.80 -4.68 -4.04
N PHE A 72 8.40 -3.52 -3.79
CA PHE A 72 9.21 -3.30 -2.60
C PHE A 72 8.40 -3.49 -1.30
N ARG A 73 9.05 -4.01 -0.27
CA ARG A 73 8.44 -4.24 1.06
C ARG A 73 8.03 -2.95 1.77
N THR A 74 8.53 -1.81 1.30
CA THR A 74 8.22 -0.47 1.81
C THR A 74 7.24 0.29 0.92
N ALA A 75 6.86 -0.26 -0.24
CA ALA A 75 6.02 0.45 -1.19
C ALA A 75 4.63 0.73 -0.63
N VAL A 76 4.16 1.94 -0.91
CA VAL A 76 2.81 2.43 -0.61
C VAL A 76 2.17 2.92 -1.90
N PRO A 77 0.84 2.78 -2.05
CA PRO A 77 0.17 3.17 -3.28
C PRO A 77 0.26 4.68 -3.55
N GLY A 78 0.41 5.05 -4.82
CA GLY A 78 0.46 6.45 -5.28
C GLY A 78 1.71 7.25 -4.89
N VAL A 79 2.79 6.59 -4.44
CA VAL A 79 4.03 7.26 -4.03
C VAL A 79 5.23 6.64 -4.75
N GLN A 80 6.15 7.48 -5.21
CA GLN A 80 7.39 7.04 -5.84
C GLN A 80 8.34 6.41 -4.80
N CYS A 81 9.03 5.34 -5.18
CA CYS A 81 10.03 4.70 -4.34
C CYS A 81 11.44 5.10 -4.79
N TYR A 82 12.15 5.88 -3.98
CA TYR A 82 13.55 6.25 -4.25
C TYR A 82 14.49 5.30 -3.52
N LYS A 83 15.49 4.78 -4.24
CA LYS A 83 16.45 3.79 -3.71
C LYS A 83 17.33 4.32 -2.56
N GLU A 84 17.40 5.63 -2.34
CA GLU A 84 18.45 6.21 -1.48
C GLU A 84 17.97 6.95 -0.23
N ASN A 85 16.67 7.24 -0.03
CA ASN A 85 16.21 7.93 1.19
C ASN A 85 14.74 7.67 1.52
N LEU A 86 14.47 6.59 2.26
CA LEU A 86 13.14 6.31 2.82
C LEU A 86 12.68 7.37 3.85
N GLN A 87 13.64 8.07 4.48
CA GLN A 87 13.37 9.09 5.50
C GLN A 87 12.69 10.35 4.90
N LEU A 88 13.00 10.70 3.65
CA LEU A 88 12.42 11.87 2.98
C LEU A 88 10.96 11.65 2.56
N LEU A 89 10.56 10.39 2.32
CA LEU A 89 9.19 10.04 1.93
C LEU A 89 8.19 10.24 3.07
N ILE A 90 8.59 9.93 4.30
CA ILE A 90 7.78 10.14 5.52
C ILE A 90 7.52 11.63 5.73
N ASN A 91 8.55 12.46 5.56
CA ASN A 91 8.44 13.92 5.67
C ASN A 91 7.58 14.52 4.54
N ALA A 92 7.73 14.05 3.29
CA ALA A 92 6.94 14.56 2.16
C ALA A 92 5.44 14.22 2.25
N ILE A 93 5.09 13.08 2.85
CA ILE A 93 3.68 12.69 3.09
C ILE A 93 3.08 13.53 4.22
N TRP A 94 3.87 13.90 5.25
CA TRP A 94 3.41 14.76 6.36
C TRP A 94 3.28 16.25 6.01
N HIS A 95 4.13 16.79 5.12
CA HIS A 95 4.12 18.22 4.77
C HIS A 95 3.14 18.62 3.65
N LYS A 96 2.45 17.68 3.02
CA LYS A 96 1.33 17.94 2.10
C LYS A 96 -0.05 17.75 2.74
N MET A 97 -0.10 17.59 4.07
CA MET A 97 -1.32 17.54 4.88
C MET A 97 -1.55 18.85 5.62
#